data_AF-A0A0C3KL47-F1
#
_entry.id   AF-A0A0C3KL47-F1
#
_cell.length_a   1.000
_cell.length_b   1.000
_cell.length_c   1.000
_cell.angle_alpha   90.00
_cell.angle_beta   90.00
_cell.angle_gamma   90.00
#
_symmetry.space_group_name_H-M   'P 1'
#
loop_
_entity.id
_entity.type
_entity.pdbx_description
1 polymer ?
#
loop_
_entity_poly.entity_id
_entity_poly.type
_entity_poly.pdbx_seq_one_letter_code
_entity_poly.pdbx_strand_id
1 'polypeptide(L)'
;MVLILFFVLVTLDTEWKFYRSVIYSYCQTHEPDLLKQHKAHKLQRCCFWAAGVNDLWAIDQHNKWLKFGLGLHTGIEPFSGRIMWIHVWHSNCNPQLILSYYLETIKQLGCKCLMPPTA
;
A
#
# COMPACT_ATOMS: atom_id res chain seq x y z
N MET A 1 -7.41 -7.03 1.06
CA MET A 1 -6.08 -6.37 1.23
C MET A 1 -5.74 -5.62 -0.07
N VAL A 2 -6.61 -4.68 -0.46
CA VAL A 2 -6.46 -3.74 -1.61
C VAL A 2 -6.86 -2.31 -1.18
N LEU A 3 -7.23 -2.12 0.09
CA LEU A 3 -7.74 -0.85 0.60
C LEU A 3 -6.64 0.08 1.13
N ILE A 4 -5.39 -0.12 0.71
CA ILE A 4 -4.27 0.69 1.23
C ILE A 4 -3.94 1.85 0.29
N LEU A 5 -4.19 1.74 -1.03
CA LEU A 5 -3.79 2.83 -1.95
C LEU A 5 -4.72 4.05 -1.87
N PHE A 6 -6.04 3.88 -1.71
CA PHE A 6 -6.95 5.02 -1.57
C PHE A 6 -6.94 5.64 -0.16
N PHE A 7 -6.69 4.84 0.87
CA PHE A 7 -6.67 5.34 2.24
C PHE A 7 -5.35 6.07 2.56
N VAL A 8 -4.23 5.64 1.98
CA VAL A 8 -2.93 6.29 2.22
C VAL A 8 -2.82 7.64 1.50
N LEU A 9 -3.38 7.80 0.30
CA LEU A 9 -3.34 9.10 -0.39
C LEU A 9 -4.20 10.16 0.33
N VAL A 10 -5.33 9.76 0.94
CA VAL A 10 -6.17 10.66 1.75
C VAL A 10 -5.47 11.06 3.06
N THR A 11 -4.58 10.23 3.60
CA THR A 11 -3.84 10.58 4.83
C THR A 11 -2.66 11.54 4.64
N LEU A 12 -2.30 11.89 3.40
CA LEU A 12 -1.10 12.70 3.14
C LEU A 12 -1.28 14.22 3.28
N ASP A 13 -2.51 14.74 3.40
CA ASP A 13 -2.76 16.18 3.55
C ASP A 13 -3.71 16.58 4.68
N THR A 14 -4.13 15.63 5.52
CA THR A 14 -5.13 15.91 6.56
C THR A 14 -4.67 15.49 7.96
N GLU A 15 -4.47 16.47 8.83
CA GLU A 15 -4.38 16.40 10.31
C GLU A 15 -5.61 15.75 10.99
N TRP A 16 -6.45 15.02 10.26
CA TRP A 16 -7.72 14.51 10.73
C TRP A 16 -7.56 13.07 11.25
N LYS A 17 -7.31 12.96 12.56
CA LYS A 17 -7.41 11.69 13.29
C LYS A 17 -8.89 11.31 13.44
N PHE A 18 -9.41 10.52 12.52
CA PHE A 18 -10.76 9.96 12.67
C PHE A 18 -10.78 8.89 13.77
N TYR A 19 -11.79 8.95 14.64
CA TYR A 19 -12.00 7.91 15.65
C TYR A 19 -12.48 6.62 14.96
N ARG A 20 -11.97 5.46 15.40
CA ARG A 20 -12.28 4.16 14.77
C ARG A 20 -13.79 3.87 14.67
N SER A 21 -14.57 4.33 15.65
CA SER A 21 -16.03 4.19 15.65
C SER A 21 -16.71 4.90 14.48
N VAL A 22 -16.19 6.07 14.06
CA VAL A 22 -16.74 6.86 12.94
C VAL A 22 -16.44 6.16 11.62
N ILE A 23 -15.22 5.65 11.45
CA ILE A 23 -14.85 4.86 10.27
C ILE A 23 -15.70 3.59 10.22
N TYR A 24 -15.88 2.93 11.37
CA TYR A 24 -16.68 1.70 11.45
C TYR A 24 -18.15 1.95 11.11
N SER A 25 -18.77 3.00 11.64
CA SER A 25 -20.18 3.33 11.34
C SER A 25 -20.36 3.71 9.86
N TYR A 26 -19.40 4.44 9.29
CA TYR A 26 -19.37 4.74 7.86
C TYR A 26 -19.31 3.46 7.02
N CYS A 27 -18.35 2.56 7.29
CA CYS A 27 -18.22 1.28 6.58
C CYS A 27 -19.44 0.38 6.78
N GLN A 28 -20.07 0.41 7.95
CA GLN A 28 -21.28 -0.36 8.21
C GLN A 28 -22.47 0.13 7.37
N THR A 29 -22.52 1.44 7.12
CA THR A 29 -23.59 2.07 6.34
C THR A 29 -23.39 1.86 4.83
N HIS A 30 -22.16 2.01 4.34
CA HIS A 30 -21.88 2.05 2.90
C HIS A 30 -21.31 0.73 2.34
N GLU A 31 -20.60 -0.05 3.15
CA GLU A 31 -19.86 -1.24 2.71
C GLU A 31 -20.06 -2.45 3.65
N PRO A 32 -21.31 -2.81 4.03
CA PRO A 32 -21.57 -3.85 5.03
C PRO A 32 -21.06 -5.23 4.61
N ASP A 33 -21.02 -5.51 3.31
CA ASP A 33 -20.57 -6.81 2.79
C ASP A 33 -19.05 -6.97 2.89
N LEU A 34 -18.28 -5.90 2.70
CA LEU A 34 -16.83 -5.91 2.94
C LEU A 34 -16.52 -6.18 4.42
N LEU A 35 -17.32 -5.61 5.33
CA LEU A 35 -17.19 -5.91 6.77
C LEU A 35 -17.52 -7.37 7.09
N LYS A 36 -18.58 -7.94 6.50
CA LYS A 36 -18.91 -9.36 6.67
C LYS A 36 -17.80 -10.27 6.15
N GLN A 37 -17.25 -9.97 4.97
CA GLN A 37 -16.13 -10.71 4.39
C GLN A 37 -14.87 -10.62 5.26
N HIS A 38 -14.55 -9.45 5.81
CA HIS A 38 -13.44 -9.27 6.73
C HIS A 38 -13.63 -10.09 8.01
N LYS A 39 -14.83 -10.05 8.59
CA LYS A 39 -15.20 -10.86 9.79
C LYS A 39 -15.25 -12.36 9.51
N ALA A 40 -15.36 -12.80 8.26
CA ALA A 40 -15.34 -14.21 7.91
C ALA A 40 -13.96 -14.86 8.06
N HIS A 41 -12.90 -14.08 8.29
CA HIS A 41 -11.51 -14.56 8.41
C HIS A 41 -11.05 -15.41 7.22
N LYS A 42 -11.60 -15.15 6.03
CA LYS A 42 -11.25 -15.84 4.79
C LYS A 42 -10.37 -14.92 3.94
N LEU A 43 -9.18 -15.40 3.57
CA LEU A 43 -8.32 -14.71 2.62
C LEU A 43 -8.98 -14.76 1.23
N GLN A 44 -9.59 -13.65 0.81
CA GLN A 44 -10.06 -13.49 -0.56
C GLN A 44 -8.88 -13.11 -1.44
N ARG A 45 -8.61 -13.91 -2.48
CA ARG A 45 -7.62 -13.54 -3.49
C ARG A 45 -8.22 -12.44 -4.36
N CYS A 46 -7.59 -11.26 -4.33
CA CYS A 46 -7.92 -10.19 -5.27
C CYS A 46 -7.04 -10.35 -6.51
N CYS A 47 -7.65 -10.30 -7.69
CA CYS A 47 -6.91 -10.17 -8.94
C CYS A 47 -6.78 -8.68 -9.25
N PHE A 48 -5.54 -8.24 -9.47
CA PHE A 48 -5.25 -6.89 -9.91
C PHE A 48 -4.90 -6.93 -11.39
N TRP A 49 -5.44 -5.98 -12.14
CA TRP A 49 -5.13 -5.81 -13.56
C TRP A 49 -4.23 -4.58 -13.68
N ALA A 50 -3.14 -4.71 -14.44
CA ALA A 50 -2.21 -3.63 -14.73
C ALA A 50 -2.05 -3.54 -16.25
N ALA A 51 -2.11 -2.33 -16.79
CA ALA A 51 -1.96 -2.06 -18.22
C ALA A 51 -0.52 -2.27 -18.72
N GLY A 52 0.47 -2.24 -17.81
CA GLY A 52 1.87 -2.50 -18.13
C GLY A 52 2.78 -2.26 -16.92
N VAL A 53 4.09 -2.25 -17.19
CA VAL A 53 5.11 -2.00 -16.16
C VAL A 53 4.93 -0.59 -15.59
N ASN A 54 4.98 -0.48 -14.26
CA ASN A 54 4.78 0.74 -13.48
C ASN A 54 3.35 1.29 -13.48
N ASP A 55 2.35 0.52 -13.92
CA ASP A 55 0.94 0.91 -13.79
C ASP A 55 0.41 0.69 -12.36
N LEU A 56 0.97 -0.29 -11.64
CA LEU A 56 0.60 -0.63 -10.27
C LEU A 56 1.86 -0.89 -9.45
N TRP A 57 1.98 -0.29 -8.26
CA TRP A 57 3.03 -0.64 -7.29
C TRP A 57 2.40 -1.25 -6.04
N ALA A 58 2.89 -2.42 -5.65
CA ALA A 58 2.51 -3.10 -4.42
C ALA A 58 3.51 -2.73 -3.32
N ILE A 59 3.03 -1.99 -2.31
CA ILE A 59 3.83 -1.58 -1.16
C ILE A 59 3.37 -2.39 0.04
N ASP A 60 4.32 -3.02 0.74
CA ASP A 60 4.06 -3.79 1.95
C ASP A 60 5.08 -3.49 3.03
N GLN A 61 4.66 -3.65 4.28
CA GLN A 61 5.49 -3.46 5.45
C GLN A 61 5.34 -4.65 6.40
N HIS A 62 6.46 -5.26 6.77
CA HIS A 62 6.48 -6.47 7.58
C HIS A 62 6.93 -6.21 9.02
N ASN A 63 6.11 -6.67 9.97
CA ASN A 63 6.36 -6.57 11.42
C ASN A 63 7.13 -7.76 12.01
N LYS A 64 7.56 -8.72 11.20
CA LYS A 64 8.20 -9.97 11.69
C LYS A 64 9.45 -9.72 12.52
N TRP A 65 10.19 -8.66 12.20
CA TRP A 65 11.44 -8.29 12.87
C TRP A 65 11.25 -7.21 13.94
N LEU A 66 10.00 -6.81 14.21
CA LEU A 66 9.70 -5.75 15.16
C LEU A 66 10.11 -6.13 16.59
N LYS A 67 10.18 -7.44 16.89
CA LYS A 67 10.75 -7.97 18.14
C LYS A 67 12.23 -7.60 18.34
N PHE A 68 12.93 -7.24 17.27
CA PHE A 68 14.30 -6.74 17.29
C PHE A 68 14.37 -5.22 17.10
N GLY A 69 13.22 -4.53 17.13
CA GLY A 69 13.13 -3.12 16.81
C GLY A 69 13.36 -2.81 15.33
N LEU A 70 13.10 -3.76 14.42
CA LEU A 70 13.30 -3.59 12.98
C LEU A 70 11.99 -3.85 12.21
N GLY A 71 11.55 -2.88 11.42
CA GLY A 71 10.48 -2.97 10.44
C GLY A 71 11.05 -3.03 9.04
N LEU A 72 10.56 -3.99 8.24
CA LEU A 72 10.98 -4.16 6.84
C LEU A 72 9.94 -3.50 5.94
N HIS A 73 10.39 -2.62 5.05
CA HIS A 73 9.57 -1.86 4.11
C HIS A 73 9.93 -2.29 2.69
N THR A 74 8.94 -2.71 1.91
CA THR A 74 9.17 -3.25 0.57
C THR A 74 8.20 -2.64 -0.44
N GLY A 75 8.72 -2.26 -1.60
CA GLY A 75 7.93 -1.85 -2.77
C GLY A 75 8.26 -2.76 -3.94
N ILE A 76 7.23 -3.30 -4.58
CA ILE A 76 7.35 -4.24 -5.70
C ILE A 76 6.46 -3.77 -6.84
N GLU A 77 6.98 -3.86 -8.06
CA GLU A 77 6.22 -3.75 -9.29
C GLU A 77 5.75 -5.17 -9.67
N PRO A 78 4.43 -5.48 -9.60
CA PRO A 78 3.92 -6.83 -9.71
C PRO A 78 3.85 -7.36 -11.14
N PHE A 79 3.86 -6.50 -12.17
CA PHE A 79 3.79 -6.93 -13.56
C PHE A 79 5.10 -7.61 -14.00
N SER A 80 6.24 -6.98 -13.71
CA SER A 80 7.58 -7.51 -13.97
C SER A 80 8.15 -8.27 -12.77
N GLY A 81 7.52 -8.22 -11.61
CA GLY A 81 8.04 -8.77 -10.36
C GLY A 81 9.29 -8.05 -9.83
N ARG A 82 9.53 -6.82 -10.28
CA ARG A 82 10.75 -6.08 -9.92
C ARG A 82 10.59 -5.52 -8.51
N ILE A 83 11.57 -5.79 -7.66
CA ILE A 83 11.68 -5.14 -6.36
C ILE A 83 12.19 -3.72 -6.59
N MET A 84 11.38 -2.74 -6.21
CA MET A 84 11.67 -1.32 -6.37
C MET A 84 12.55 -0.83 -5.22
N TRP A 85 12.19 -1.21 -4.00
CA TRP A 85 13.01 -0.94 -2.81
C TRP A 85 12.82 -2.00 -1.72
N ILE A 86 13.86 -2.15 -0.91
CA ILE A 86 13.82 -2.85 0.38
C ILE A 86 14.57 -1.98 1.38
N HIS A 87 13.87 -1.47 2.40
CA HIS A 87 14.47 -0.69 3.47
C HIS A 87 14.14 -1.30 4.84
N VAL A 88 15.08 -1.17 5.76
CA VAL A 88 14.89 -1.55 7.17
C VAL A 88 14.88 -0.28 7.99
N TRP A 89 13.89 -0.14 8.87
CA TRP A 89 13.75 1.01 9.76
C TRP A 89 13.34 0.58 11.15
N HIS A 90 13.48 1.45 12.16
CA HIS A 90 13.13 1.11 13.54
C HIS A 90 11.62 1.21 13.84
N SER A 91 10.82 1.75 12.92
CA SER A 91 9.38 1.92 13.07
C SER A 91 8.64 1.59 11.79
N ASN A 92 7.42 1.07 11.95
CA ASN A 92 6.50 0.80 10.86
C ASN A 92 5.30 1.76 10.82
N CYS A 93 5.22 2.71 11.75
CA CYS A 93 4.03 3.55 11.91
C CYS A 93 4.18 4.95 11.27
N ASN A 94 5.29 5.21 10.57
CA ASN A 94 5.54 6.53 9.96
C ASN A 94 5.24 6.50 8.44
N PRO A 95 4.13 7.09 7.98
CA PRO A 95 3.79 7.14 6.56
C PRO A 95 4.73 8.02 5.73
N GLN A 96 5.34 9.05 6.34
CA GLN A 96 6.29 9.94 5.64
C GLN A 96 7.53 9.18 5.15
N LEU A 97 7.93 8.15 5.90
CA LEU A 97 9.05 7.29 5.55
C LEU A 97 8.76 6.51 4.25
N ILE A 98 7.56 5.93 4.15
CA ILE A 98 7.11 5.21 2.94
C ILE A 98 7.09 6.16 1.73
N LEU A 99 6.55 7.37 1.93
CA LEU A 99 6.50 8.39 0.89
C LEU A 99 7.90 8.78 0.42
N SER A 100 8.87 8.92 1.34
CA SER A 100 10.25 9.22 0.95
C SER A 100 10.86 8.14 0.06
N TYR A 101 10.65 6.86 0.38
CA TYR A 101 11.12 5.74 -0.45
C TYR A 101 10.48 5.73 -1.84
N TYR A 102 9.17 6.00 -1.89
CA TYR A 102 8.45 6.14 -3.15
C TYR A 102 9.02 7.26 -4.03
N LEU A 103 9.20 8.45 -3.46
CA LEU A 103 9.73 9.61 -4.19
C LEU A 103 11.18 9.40 -4.65
N GLU A 104 12.01 8.80 -3.81
CA GLU A 104 13.39 8.45 -4.16
C GLU A 104 13.43 7.46 -5.33
N THR A 105 12.58 6.43 -5.28
CA THR A 105 12.44 5.44 -6.35
C THR A 105 12.00 6.08 -7.67
N ILE A 106 11.04 7.02 -7.64
CA ILE A 106 10.62 7.76 -8.84
C ILE A 106 11.80 8.55 -9.43
N LYS A 107 12.58 9.24 -8.59
CA LYS A 107 13.74 10.01 -9.04
C LYS A 107 14.77 9.11 -9.72
N GLN A 108 15.01 7.91 -9.19
CA GLN A 108 15.94 6.93 -9.75
C GLN A 108 15.43 6.33 -11.08
N LEU A 109 14.12 6.07 -11.20
CA LEU A 109 13.52 5.48 -12.40
C LEU A 109 13.26 6.50 -13.52
N GLY A 110 13.29 7.80 -13.21
CA GLY A 110 13.15 8.88 -14.17
C GLY A 110 11.75 9.04 -14.74
N CYS A 111 10.71 8.95 -13.91
CA CYS A 111 9.30 9.12 -14.31
C CYS A 111 8.90 8.30 -15.57
N LYS A 112 9.43 7.07 -15.71
CA LYS A 112 8.99 6.14 -16.76
C LYS A 112 7.60 5.60 -16.44
N CYS A 113 6.58 6.44 -16.64
CA CYS A 113 5.19 5.99 -16.72
C CYS A 113 5.00 5.25 -18.04
N LEU A 114 4.43 4.04 -17.96
CA LEU A 114 3.77 3.30 -19.03
C LEU A 114 4.54 3.27 -20.36
N MET A 115 5.34 2.22 -20.56
CA MET A 115 5.62 1.78 -21.93
C MET A 115 4.41 0.94 -22.35
N PRO A 116 3.51 1.44 -23.23
CA PRO A 116 2.49 0.56 -23.80
C PRO A 116 3.23 -0.60 -24.50
N PRO A 117 2.70 -1.83 -24.44
CA PRO A 117 3.24 -2.90 -25.26
C PRO A 117 3.22 -2.40 -26.71
N THR A 118 4.40 -2.31 -27.32
CA THR A 118 4.49 -2.05 -28.75
C THR A 118 3.84 -3.25 -29.44
N ALA A 119 2.85 -2.95 -30.28
CA ALA A 119 2.05 -3.92 -31.02
C ALA A 119 2.90 -4.80 -31.95
#